data_AF-A0AAX2IZH6-F1
#
_entry.id   AF-A0AAX2IZH6-F1
#
_cell.length_a   1.000
_cell.length_b   1.000
_cell.length_c   1.000
_cell.angle_alpha   90.00
_cell.angle_beta   90.00
_cell.angle_gamma   90.00
#
_symmetry.space_group_name_H-M   'P 1'
#
loop_
_entity.id
_entity.type
_entity.pdbx_description
1 polymer ?
#
loop_
_entity_poly.entity_id
_entity_poly.type
_entity_poly.pdbx_seq_one_letter_code
_entity_poly.pdbx_strand_id
1 'polypeptide(L)'
;MHELWLCKSIVEIIKQEAAGKKCRKVKKVVLEIGQLVAVDKHALNFSFKVITQGTIAQNAELSIVEIPGEAICNSCQQTVPMKQYYDECLICGNHSLTLTKGEELKVKSMVIE
;
A
#
# COMPACT_ATOMS: atom_id res chain seq x y z
N MET A 1 -8.77 10.82 -9.52
CA MET A 1 -8.12 10.07 -10.64
C MET A 1 -6.64 9.76 -10.30
N HIS A 2 -6.32 9.50 -9.03
CA HIS A 2 -4.98 9.13 -8.55
C HIS A 2 -4.90 7.61 -8.29
N GLU A 3 -6.01 7.05 -7.85
CA GLU A 3 -6.23 5.66 -7.45
C GLU A 3 -6.15 4.68 -8.63
N LEU A 4 -6.65 5.11 -9.80
CA LEU A 4 -6.68 4.29 -11.00
C LEU A 4 -5.27 4.09 -11.60
N TRP A 5 -4.39 5.08 -11.41
CA TRP A 5 -2.98 4.98 -11.79
C TRP A 5 -2.21 4.06 -10.83
N LEU A 6 -2.48 4.17 -9.52
CA LEU A 6 -1.94 3.26 -8.52
C LEU A 6 -2.32 1.81 -8.78
N CYS A 7 -3.61 1.54 -9.03
CA CYS A 7 -4.07 0.18 -9.36
C CYS A 7 -3.43 -0.36 -10.64
N LYS A 8 -3.24 0.48 -11.68
CA LYS A 8 -2.53 0.06 -12.89
C LYS A 8 -1.07 -0.33 -12.58
N SER A 9 -0.34 0.50 -11.84
CA SER A 9 1.04 0.18 -11.44
C SER A 9 1.13 -1.11 -10.63
N ILE A 10 0.20 -1.32 -9.69
CA ILE A 10 0.10 -2.57 -8.92
C ILE A 10 -0.12 -3.78 -9.83
N VAL A 11 -1.07 -3.68 -10.77
CA VAL A 11 -1.37 -4.80 -11.69
C VAL A 11 -0.19 -5.07 -12.64
N GLU A 12 0.52 -4.05 -13.08
CA GLU A 12 1.74 -4.25 -13.90
C GLU A 12 2.83 -4.96 -13.09
N ILE A 13 3.05 -4.62 -11.81
CA ILE A 13 3.98 -5.35 -10.93
C ILE A 13 3.55 -6.82 -10.79
N ILE A 14 2.26 -7.08 -10.58
CA ILE A 14 1.72 -8.45 -10.48
C ILE A 14 1.97 -9.23 -11.76
N LYS A 15 1.72 -8.62 -12.93
CA LYS A 15 1.98 -9.24 -14.23
C LYS A 15 3.46 -9.50 -14.44
N GLN A 16 4.34 -8.58 -14.06
CA GLN A 16 5.79 -8.75 -14.17
C GLN A 16 6.31 -9.86 -13.26
N GLU A 17 5.85 -9.92 -12.01
CA GLU A 17 6.22 -10.99 -11.07
C GLU A 17 5.70 -12.37 -11.50
N ALA A 18 4.54 -12.42 -12.16
CA ALA A 18 4.02 -13.62 -12.76
C ALA A 18 4.73 -13.96 -14.08
N ALA A 19 5.18 -12.94 -14.84
CA ALA A 19 5.92 -13.10 -16.09
C ALA A 19 7.34 -13.59 -15.82
N GLY A 20 7.50 -14.91 -15.79
CA GLY A 20 8.77 -15.57 -15.51
C GLY A 20 8.59 -16.79 -14.60
N LYS A 21 7.49 -16.82 -13.85
CA LYS A 21 7.01 -18.01 -13.17
C LYS A 21 6.00 -18.70 -14.09
N LYS A 22 5.99 -20.04 -14.20
CA LYS A 22 4.97 -20.79 -15.00
C LYS A 22 3.60 -20.75 -14.29
N CYS A 23 3.18 -19.59 -13.81
CA CYS A 23 1.94 -19.37 -13.08
C CYS A 23 0.77 -19.43 -14.05
N ARG A 24 -0.21 -20.25 -13.69
CA ARG A 24 -1.47 -20.33 -14.43
C ARG A 24 -2.50 -19.40 -13.80
N LYS A 25 -2.45 -19.19 -12.48
CA LYS A 25 -3.40 -18.35 -11.75
C LYS A 25 -2.77 -17.67 -10.54
N VAL A 26 -3.29 -16.48 -10.20
CA VAL A 26 -3.01 -15.79 -8.93
C VAL A 26 -4.20 -16.02 -8.00
N LYS A 27 -3.95 -16.56 -6.80
CA LYS A 27 -5.00 -16.79 -5.79
C LYS A 27 -5.18 -15.60 -4.86
N LYS A 28 -4.08 -14.98 -4.44
CA LYS A 28 -4.11 -13.91 -3.45
C LYS A 28 -3.00 -12.92 -3.68
N VAL A 29 -3.31 -11.64 -3.51
CA VAL A 29 -2.38 -10.52 -3.55
C VAL A 29 -2.47 -9.81 -2.21
N VAL A 30 -1.34 -9.62 -1.55
CA VAL A 30 -1.24 -8.85 -0.31
C VAL A 30 -0.61 -7.51 -0.65
N LEU A 31 -1.35 -6.44 -0.41
CA LEU A 31 -0.92 -5.06 -0.63
C LEU A 31 -0.71 -4.38 0.72
N GLU A 32 0.42 -3.71 0.88
CA GLU A 32 0.67 -2.82 2.02
C GLU A 32 0.34 -1.38 1.61
N ILE A 33 -0.54 -0.74 2.38
CA ILE A 33 -0.92 0.67 2.20
C ILE A 33 -0.64 1.40 3.51
N GLY A 34 0.15 2.45 3.43
CA GLY A 34 0.39 3.37 4.53
C GLY A 34 -0.84 4.21 4.85
N GLN A 35 -1.07 4.44 6.14
CA GLN A 35 -2.22 5.20 6.64
C GLN A 35 -2.35 6.61 6.04
N LEU A 36 -1.24 7.23 5.62
CA LEU A 36 -1.20 8.60 5.10
C LEU A 36 -1.46 8.70 3.61
N VAL A 37 -1.46 7.58 2.87
CA VAL A 37 -1.70 7.55 1.41
C VAL A 37 -3.17 7.86 1.06
N ALA A 38 -4.05 7.94 2.07
CA ALA A 38 -5.46 8.34 1.94
C ALA A 38 -6.22 7.60 0.82
N VAL A 39 -5.93 6.31 0.63
CA VAL A 39 -6.55 5.49 -0.41
C VAL A 39 -7.87 4.90 0.07
N ASP A 40 -8.92 5.07 -0.73
CA ASP A 40 -10.19 4.37 -0.54
C ASP A 40 -10.03 2.88 -0.90
N LYS A 41 -10.13 2.02 0.13
CA LYS A 41 -10.01 0.56 -0.02
C LYS A 41 -11.11 -0.04 -0.88
N HIS A 42 -12.32 0.50 -0.84
CA HIS A 42 -13.43 0.03 -1.68
C HIS A 42 -13.17 0.38 -3.14
N ALA A 43 -12.73 1.59 -3.42
CA ALA A 43 -12.36 2.02 -4.77
C ALA A 43 -11.19 1.20 -5.33
N LEU A 44 -10.20 0.88 -4.48
CA LEU A 44 -9.07 0.05 -4.85
C LEU A 44 -9.49 -1.40 -5.15
N ASN A 45 -10.35 -2.00 -4.31
CA ASN A 45 -10.89 -3.34 -4.54
C ASN A 45 -11.71 -3.43 -5.82
N PHE A 46 -12.55 -2.41 -6.09
CA PHE A 46 -13.32 -2.33 -7.31
C PHE A 46 -12.41 -2.20 -8.53
N SER A 47 -11.48 -1.24 -8.49
CA SER A 47 -10.53 -1.00 -9.59
C SER A 47 -9.67 -2.23 -9.87
N PHE A 48 -9.25 -2.95 -8.82
CA PHE A 48 -8.53 -4.22 -8.96
C PHE A 48 -9.34 -5.25 -9.72
N LYS A 49 -10.60 -5.50 -9.33
CA LYS A 49 -11.49 -6.46 -10.02
C LYS A 49 -11.71 -6.11 -11.50
N VAL A 50 -11.90 -4.82 -11.80
CA VAL A 50 -12.11 -4.36 -13.18
C VAL A 50 -10.85 -4.56 -14.02
N ILE A 51 -9.67 -4.23 -13.49
CA ILE A 51 -8.41 -4.31 -14.23
C ILE A 51 -7.92 -5.76 -14.36
N THR A 52 -8.18 -6.63 -13.37
CA THR A 52 -7.77 -8.04 -13.42
C THR A 52 -8.70 -8.92 -14.26
N GLN A 53 -9.86 -8.41 -14.69
CA GLN A 53 -10.77 -9.13 -15.56
C GLN A 53 -10.07 -9.52 -16.88
N GLY A 54 -10.15 -10.81 -17.24
CA GLY A 54 -9.46 -11.37 -18.41
C GLY A 54 -7.97 -11.66 -18.20
N THR A 55 -7.44 -11.49 -16.98
CA THR A 55 -6.05 -11.80 -16.62
C THR A 55 -5.94 -13.03 -15.72
N ILE A 56 -4.71 -13.52 -15.49
CA ILE A 56 -4.42 -14.60 -14.52
C ILE A 56 -4.82 -14.28 -13.07
N ALA A 57 -5.10 -13.00 -12.76
CA ALA A 57 -5.49 -12.52 -11.45
C ALA A 57 -6.99 -12.18 -11.32
N GLN A 58 -7.83 -12.54 -12.31
CA GLN A 58 -9.27 -12.24 -12.32
C GLN A 58 -10.01 -12.72 -11.06
N ASN A 59 -9.61 -13.85 -10.49
CA ASN A 59 -10.22 -14.44 -9.30
C ASN A 59 -9.32 -14.31 -8.05
N ALA A 60 -8.31 -13.43 -8.09
CA ALA A 60 -7.42 -13.24 -6.97
C ALA A 60 -8.12 -12.47 -5.83
N GLU A 61 -7.91 -12.93 -4.60
CA GLU A 61 -8.30 -12.18 -3.39
C GLU A 61 -7.29 -11.06 -3.14
N LEU A 62 -7.76 -9.82 -3.01
CA LEU A 62 -6.93 -8.68 -2.63
C LEU A 62 -7.03 -8.45 -1.12
N SER A 63 -5.93 -8.68 -0.41
CA SER A 63 -5.79 -8.43 1.02
C SER A 63 -4.99 -7.16 1.23
N ILE A 64 -5.57 -6.18 1.92
CA ILE A 64 -4.94 -4.90 2.22
C ILE A 64 -4.44 -4.93 3.66
N VAL A 65 -3.15 -4.68 3.86
CA VAL A 65 -2.49 -4.53 5.16
C VAL A 65 -2.19 -3.05 5.35
N GLU A 66 -2.74 -2.46 6.40
CA GLU A 66 -2.46 -1.07 6.74
C GLU A 66 -1.15 -0.95 7.52
N ILE A 67 -0.30 -0.04 7.06
CA ILE A 67 0.93 0.31 7.77
C ILE A 67 0.65 1.60 8.57
N PRO A 68 0.77 1.55 9.91
CA PRO A 68 0.58 2.74 10.73
C PRO A 68 1.62 3.80 10.36
N GLY A 69 1.21 5.07 10.43
CA GLY A 69 2.14 6.16 10.23
C GLY A 69 3.11 6.29 11.40
N GLU A 70 4.40 6.40 11.10
CA GLU A 70 5.46 6.62 12.08
C GLU A 70 6.38 7.74 11.59
N ALA A 71 6.74 8.65 12.48
CA ALA A 71 7.69 9.72 12.20
C ALA A 71 8.72 9.85 13.32
N ILE A 72 9.93 10.28 12.96
CA ILE A 72 10.99 10.61 13.93
C ILE A 72 10.98 12.11 14.14
N CYS A 73 10.91 12.56 15.39
CA CYS A 73 11.07 13.96 15.71
C CYS A 73 12.52 14.39 15.58
N ASN A 74 12.80 15.42 14.78
CA ASN A 74 14.15 15.94 14.59
C ASN A 74 14.72 16.62 15.84
N SER A 75 13.88 16.98 16.80
CA SER A 75 14.31 17.65 18.05
C SER A 75 14.60 16.69 19.19
N CYS A 76 13.72 15.73 19.46
CA CYS A 76 13.92 14.77 20.55
C CYS A 76 14.42 13.39 20.07
N GLN A 77 14.53 13.19 18.75
CA GLN A 77 14.99 11.95 18.09
C GLN A 77 14.16 10.71 18.45
N GLN A 78 12.95 10.91 18.96
CA GLN A 78 12.02 9.82 19.28
C GLN A 78 11.13 9.50 18.08
N THR A 79 10.86 8.22 17.89
CA THR A 79 9.83 7.73 16.97
C THR A 79 8.46 7.89 17.62
N VAL A 80 7.57 8.61 16.96
CA VAL A 80 6.20 8.86 17.40
C VAL A 80 5.19 8.38 16.34
N PRO A 81 4.02 7.87 16.76
CA PRO A 81 2.95 7.55 15.84
C PRO A 81 2.43 8.84 15.18
N MET A 82 2.19 8.79 13.88
CA MET A 82 1.71 9.92 13.08
C MET A 82 0.42 9.51 12.36
N LYS A 83 -0.67 10.22 12.61
CA LYS A 83 -1.98 9.91 12.02
C LYS A 83 -2.31 10.81 10.84
N GLN A 84 -1.76 12.03 10.84
CA GLN A 84 -1.99 13.04 9.81
C GLN A 84 -0.72 13.86 9.60
N TYR A 85 -0.61 14.46 8.41
CA TYR A 85 0.39 15.48 8.16
C TYR A 85 0.19 16.63 9.16
N TYR A 86 1.30 17.16 9.70
CA TYR A 86 1.35 18.24 10.70
C TYR A 86 1.04 17.87 12.16
N ASP A 87 0.95 16.58 12.51
CA ASP A 87 0.93 16.17 13.93
C ASP A 87 2.14 16.73 14.68
N GLU A 88 1.92 17.13 15.94
CA GLU A 88 3.00 17.53 16.85
C GLU A 88 3.65 16.31 17.49
N CYS A 89 4.92 16.44 17.89
CA CYS A 89 5.59 15.41 18.65
C CYS A 89 4.93 15.28 20.04
N LEU A 90 4.33 14.12 20.33
CA LEU A 90 3.72 13.81 21.63
C LEU A 90 4.71 13.83 22.82
N ILE A 91 6.02 13.89 22.55
CA ILE A 91 7.07 13.89 23.57
C ILE A 91 7.56 15.32 23.90
N CYS A 92 7.76 16.16 22.89
CA CYS A 92 8.37 17.48 23.07
C CYS A 92 7.52 18.67 22.58
N GLY A 93 6.37 18.40 21.94
CA GLY A 93 5.48 19.42 21.40
C GLY A 93 5.98 20.13 20.14
N ASN A 94 7.10 19.68 19.54
CA ASN A 94 7.59 20.29 18.30
C ASN A 94 6.96 19.65 17.05
N HIS A 95 6.79 20.43 15.99
CA HIS A 95 6.22 19.97 14.71
C HIS A 95 7.26 19.45 13.71
N SER A 96 8.55 19.49 14.07
CA SER A 96 9.61 18.99 13.19
C SER A 96 9.68 17.46 13.26
N LEU A 97 8.74 16.81 12.56
CA LEU A 97 8.64 15.37 12.38
C LEU A 97 9.07 14.99 10.97
N THR A 98 9.96 14.01 10.86
CA THR A 98 10.36 13.40 9.60
C THR A 98 9.63 12.07 9.46
N LEU A 99 8.79 11.94 8.43
CA LEU A 99 8.06 10.70 8.21
C LEU A 99 9.02 9.54 7.91
N THR A 100 8.76 8.40 8.54
CA THR A 100 9.54 7.16 8.35
C THR A 100 8.71 6.00 7.83
N LYS A 101 7.41 5.95 8.16
CA LYS A 101 6.44 4.96 7.66
C LYS A 101 5.05 5.58 7.55
N GLY A 102 4.16 4.96 6.80
CA GLY A 102 2.78 5.40 6.60
C GLY A 102 2.51 5.95 5.20
N GLU A 103 3.52 6.01 4.33
CA GLU A 103 3.41 6.40 2.91
C GLU A 103 3.63 5.23 1.94
N GLU A 104 3.72 4.00 2.45
CA GLU A 104 3.98 2.84 1.62
C GLU A 104 2.80 2.51 0.71
N LEU A 105 3.09 2.17 -0.54
CA LEU A 105 2.12 1.52 -1.43
C LEU A 105 2.86 0.49 -2.27
N LYS A 106 2.78 -0.77 -1.84
CA LYS A 106 3.54 -1.86 -2.47
C LYS A 106 2.87 -3.21 -2.34
N VAL A 107 3.15 -4.10 -3.31
CA VAL A 107 2.75 -5.50 -3.23
C VAL A 107 3.73 -6.21 -2.29
N LYS A 108 3.22 -6.72 -1.17
CA LYS A 108 4.00 -7.44 -0.16
C LYS A 108 4.30 -8.86 -0.58
N SER A 109 3.28 -9.55 -1.08
CA SER A 109 3.39 -10.96 -1.45
C SER A 109 2.25 -11.38 -2.37
N MET A 110 2.51 -12.38 -3.20
CA MET A 110 1.53 -12.98 -4.10
C MET A 110 1.52 -14.50 -3.94
N VAL A 111 0.32 -15.08 -3.85
CA VAL A 111 0.10 -16.53 -3.85
C VAL A 111 -0.33 -16.96 -5.25
N ILE A 112 0.44 -17.87 -5.84
CA ILE A 112 0.31 -18.34 -7.22
C ILE A 112 -0.01 -19.84 -7.27
N GLU A 113 -0.68 -20.27 -8.34
CA GLU A 113 -0.93 -21.67 -8.72
C GLU A 113 -0.37 -21.98 -10.12
#